data_AF-A0A7S4WB52-F1
#
_entry.id   AF-A0A7S4WB52-F1
#
_cell.length_a   1.000
_cell.length_b   1.000
_cell.length_c   1.000
_cell.angle_alpha   90.00
_cell.angle_beta   90.00
_cell.angle_gamma   90.00
#
_symmetry.space_group_name_H-M   'P 1'
#
loop_
_entity.id
_entity.type
_entity.pdbx_description
1 polymer ?
#
loop_
_entity_poly.entity_id
_entity_poly.type
_entity_poly.pdbx_seq_one_letter_code
_entity_poly.pdbx_strand_id
1 'polypeptide(L)'
;GAFAGWLARVDPTGSLRLYSQVLEENYDAVEQIEELYLLDSGGVRRLDPQFFDDAGITDERHRSLFRAFYGGPSKAQECLAGAEQPPTTSASGTSFASWLKTLDPSGGLDCYLKDLEDSYDSPEQVQELYLISDAKGQRPEGRKRILDHLFFEDMAIEDERHRRLFHGFFDQAAREAEEAEAAPPAPPSQSAFALWLEKVEPGGSLARYLPDLEENYDAVEQIEELYVTVDGNRKTISPQFFEDMGITDMTHQALFVKCYAGEPPGARVETPARTAPVETPQAPARGGL
;
A
#
# COMPACT_ATOMS: atom_id res chain seq x y z
N GLY A 1 -39.64 -14.80 23.94
CA GLY A 1 -39.65 -15.61 22.72
C GLY A 1 -38.36 -15.42 21.94
N ALA A 2 -38.44 -15.43 20.61
CA ALA A 2 -37.29 -15.29 19.72
C ALA A 2 -36.49 -14.00 20.01
N PHE A 3 -37.19 -12.89 20.27
CA PHE A 3 -36.56 -11.60 20.63
C PHE A 3 -35.80 -11.65 21.95
N ALA A 4 -36.31 -12.33 22.98
CA ALA A 4 -35.57 -12.48 24.24
C ALA A 4 -34.23 -13.22 24.04
N GLY A 5 -34.20 -14.20 23.13
CA GLY A 5 -32.97 -14.90 22.75
C GLY A 5 -32.01 -13.99 21.97
N TRP A 6 -32.53 -13.20 21.03
CA TRP A 6 -31.74 -12.22 20.29
C TRP A 6 -31.15 -11.14 21.19
N LEU A 7 -31.95 -10.53 22.07
CA LEU A 7 -31.51 -9.51 23.03
C LEU A 7 -30.44 -10.05 23.99
N ALA A 8 -30.49 -11.33 24.37
CA ALA A 8 -29.46 -11.95 25.19
C ALA A 8 -28.13 -12.16 24.44
N ARG A 9 -28.14 -12.21 23.11
CA ARG A 9 -26.92 -12.20 22.28
C ARG A 9 -26.33 -10.81 22.17
N VAL A 10 -27.17 -9.79 22.02
CA VAL A 10 -26.76 -8.38 21.98
C VAL A 10 -26.21 -7.95 23.34
N ASP A 11 -26.87 -8.35 24.43
CA ASP A 11 -26.50 -8.02 25.80
C ASP A 11 -26.68 -9.23 26.74
N PRO A 12 -25.60 -9.96 27.03
CA PRO A 12 -25.62 -11.09 27.96
C PRO A 12 -26.00 -10.71 29.40
N THR A 13 -25.85 -9.43 29.78
CA THR A 13 -26.23 -8.96 31.13
C THR A 13 -27.74 -8.93 31.33
N GLY A 14 -28.50 -8.90 30.23
CA GLY A 14 -29.95 -8.91 30.22
C GLY A 14 -30.60 -7.54 30.47
N SER A 15 -29.83 -6.46 30.44
CA SER A 15 -30.34 -5.08 30.54
C SER A 15 -31.30 -4.77 29.40
N LEU A 16 -31.08 -5.33 28.21
CA LEU A 16 -31.96 -5.14 27.05
C LEU A 16 -33.27 -5.94 27.09
N ARG A 17 -33.46 -6.86 28.06
CA ARG A 17 -34.67 -7.72 28.12
C ARG A 17 -35.97 -6.94 28.27
N LEU A 18 -35.92 -5.72 28.82
CA LEU A 18 -37.09 -4.86 28.98
C LEU A 18 -37.74 -4.44 27.64
N TYR A 19 -36.99 -4.51 26.52
CA TYR A 19 -37.54 -4.22 25.20
C TYR A 19 -38.20 -5.43 24.53
N SER A 20 -38.09 -6.64 25.10
CA SER A 20 -38.54 -7.86 24.41
C SER A 20 -40.03 -7.84 24.09
N GLN A 21 -40.85 -7.33 25.00
CA GLN A 21 -42.30 -7.27 24.81
C GLN A 21 -42.67 -6.27 23.71
N VAL A 22 -42.12 -5.06 23.76
CA VAL A 22 -42.37 -4.03 22.74
C VAL A 22 -41.96 -4.52 21.35
N LEU A 23 -40.82 -5.21 21.26
CA LEU A 23 -40.38 -5.78 19.98
C LEU A 23 -41.28 -6.93 19.50
N GLU A 24 -41.72 -7.83 20.40
CA GLU A 24 -42.67 -8.91 20.07
C GLU A 24 -44.06 -8.38 19.66
N GLU A 25 -44.45 -7.19 20.12
CA GLU A 25 -45.73 -6.56 19.76
C GLU A 25 -45.68 -5.82 18.42
N ASN A 26 -44.51 -5.29 18.02
CA ASN A 26 -44.36 -4.46 16.83
C ASN A 26 -43.74 -5.20 15.64
N TYR A 27 -43.08 -6.33 15.86
CA TYR A 27 -42.36 -7.09 14.84
C TYR A 27 -42.66 -8.58 14.94
N ASP A 28 -42.79 -9.21 13.77
CA ASP A 28 -43.09 -10.65 13.69
C ASP A 28 -41.85 -11.50 14.00
N ALA A 29 -40.66 -11.03 13.60
CA ALA A 29 -39.40 -11.76 13.73
C ALA A 29 -38.20 -10.80 13.75
N VAL A 30 -37.03 -11.29 14.21
CA VAL A 30 -35.79 -10.49 14.27
C VAL A 30 -35.31 -10.15 12.85
N GLU A 31 -35.51 -11.06 11.92
CA GLU A 31 -35.19 -10.92 10.51
C GLU A 31 -35.91 -9.71 9.88
N GLN A 32 -37.12 -9.37 10.36
CA GLN A 32 -37.84 -8.19 9.89
C GLN A 32 -37.16 -6.89 10.34
N ILE A 33 -36.59 -6.85 11.56
CA ILE A 33 -35.80 -5.69 12.01
C ILE A 33 -34.55 -5.55 11.14
N GLU A 34 -33.87 -6.66 10.86
CA GLU A 34 -32.69 -6.66 10.00
C GLU A 34 -33.02 -6.20 8.58
N GLU A 35 -34.12 -6.67 8.00
CA GLU A 35 -34.55 -6.25 6.66
C GLU A 35 -34.93 -4.76 6.59
N LEU A 36 -35.62 -4.25 7.61
CA LEU A 36 -36.13 -2.87 7.61
C LEU A 36 -35.08 -1.84 8.00
N TYR A 37 -34.19 -2.18 8.93
CA TYR A 37 -33.30 -1.20 9.56
C TYR A 37 -31.82 -1.52 9.42
N LEU A 38 -31.41 -2.68 8.92
CA LEU A 38 -29.98 -2.94 8.72
C LEU A 38 -29.50 -2.30 7.42
N LEU A 39 -28.67 -1.28 7.56
CA LEU A 39 -28.00 -0.62 6.45
C LEU A 39 -26.66 -1.32 6.18
N ASP A 40 -26.44 -1.75 4.95
CA ASP A 40 -25.15 -2.22 4.45
C ASP A 40 -24.51 -1.09 3.62
N SER A 41 -23.37 -0.59 4.08
CA SER A 41 -22.61 0.45 3.36
C SER A 41 -21.16 0.01 3.25
N GLY A 42 -20.86 -0.71 2.16
CA GLY A 42 -19.50 -1.15 1.85
C GLY A 42 -19.01 -2.28 2.77
N GLY A 43 -19.89 -3.20 3.16
CA GLY A 43 -19.53 -4.34 4.02
C GLY A 43 -19.58 -4.03 5.51
N VAL A 44 -19.79 -2.77 5.89
CA VAL A 44 -20.10 -2.38 7.27
C VAL A 44 -21.61 -2.41 7.44
N ARG A 45 -22.08 -3.27 8.35
CA ARG A 45 -23.48 -3.36 8.75
C ARG A 45 -23.74 -2.43 9.93
N ARG A 46 -24.82 -1.65 9.86
CA ARG A 46 -25.24 -0.79 10.97
C ARG A 46 -26.74 -0.69 11.02
N LEU A 47 -27.31 -0.58 12.22
CA LEU A 47 -28.73 -0.28 12.36
C LEU A 47 -29.01 1.20 12.06
N ASP A 48 -30.04 1.44 11.27
CA ASP A 48 -30.61 2.76 11.02
C ASP A 48 -31.05 3.37 12.37
N PRO A 49 -30.68 4.63 12.67
CA PRO A 49 -31.13 5.32 13.87
C PRO A 49 -32.64 5.28 14.10
N GLN A 50 -33.46 5.22 13.04
CA GLN A 50 -34.91 5.16 13.14
C GLN A 50 -35.40 3.93 13.93
N PHE A 51 -34.66 2.82 13.90
CA PHE A 51 -34.97 1.63 14.69
C PHE A 51 -35.12 1.95 16.19
N PHE A 52 -34.21 2.77 16.72
CA PHE A 52 -34.21 3.09 18.15
C PHE A 52 -35.40 3.96 18.55
N ASP A 53 -35.84 4.83 17.66
CA ASP A 53 -36.99 5.69 17.90
C ASP A 53 -38.29 4.88 17.81
N ASP A 54 -38.42 4.01 16.81
CA ASP A 54 -39.59 3.14 16.61
C ASP A 54 -39.72 2.06 17.71
N ALA A 55 -38.59 1.55 18.23
CA ALA A 55 -38.57 0.61 19.35
C ALA A 55 -38.66 1.30 20.73
N GLY A 56 -38.65 2.63 20.79
CA GLY A 56 -38.68 3.39 22.04
C GLY A 56 -37.42 3.22 22.90
N ILE A 57 -36.29 2.86 22.30
CA ILE A 57 -35.00 2.70 22.96
C ILE A 57 -34.37 4.09 23.06
N THR A 58 -34.53 4.75 24.20
CA THR A 58 -34.01 6.11 24.45
C THR A 58 -32.71 6.15 25.25
N ASP A 59 -32.35 5.04 25.89
CA ASP A 59 -31.12 4.94 26.67
C ASP A 59 -29.91 4.75 25.75
N GLU A 60 -28.96 5.69 25.79
CA GLU A 60 -27.79 5.68 24.89
C GLU A 60 -26.88 4.48 25.13
N ARG A 61 -26.77 3.99 26.38
CA ARG A 61 -25.99 2.79 26.68
C ARG A 61 -26.60 1.58 26.01
N HIS A 62 -27.94 1.49 25.97
CA HIS A 62 -28.62 0.42 25.26
C HIS A 62 -28.44 0.53 23.74
N ARG A 63 -28.53 1.74 23.17
CA ARG A 63 -28.26 1.99 21.74
C ARG A 63 -26.85 1.55 21.35
N SER A 64 -25.84 1.88 22.16
CA SER A 64 -24.45 1.47 21.91
C SER A 64 -24.26 -0.04 21.90
N LEU A 65 -24.98 -0.80 22.71
CA LEU A 65 -24.92 -2.28 22.67
C LEU A 65 -25.39 -2.84 21.32
N PHE A 66 -26.47 -2.30 20.76
CA PHE A 66 -26.93 -2.68 19.42
C PHE A 66 -25.95 -2.25 18.32
N ARG A 67 -25.41 -1.03 18.41
CA ARG A 67 -24.39 -0.56 17.45
C ARG A 67 -23.14 -1.43 17.49
N ALA A 68 -22.65 -1.79 18.67
CA ALA A 68 -21.51 -2.68 18.83
C ALA A 68 -21.81 -4.08 18.27
N PHE A 69 -23.02 -4.60 18.49
CA PHE A 69 -23.41 -5.92 17.99
C PHE A 69 -23.43 -6.00 16.45
N TYR A 70 -23.85 -4.94 15.76
CA TYR A 70 -23.92 -4.92 14.28
C TYR A 70 -22.70 -4.29 13.60
N GLY A 71 -22.02 -3.35 14.26
CA GLY A 71 -20.88 -2.59 13.74
C GLY A 71 -19.51 -3.16 14.14
N GLY A 72 -19.45 -4.12 15.05
CA GLY A 72 -18.21 -4.85 15.34
C GLY A 72 -17.76 -5.68 14.12
N PRO A 73 -16.45 -5.94 13.97
CA PRO A 73 -15.95 -6.83 12.92
C PRO A 73 -16.69 -8.16 13.01
N SER A 74 -17.41 -8.49 11.95
CA SER A 74 -18.34 -9.61 11.92
C SER A 74 -17.60 -10.93 12.16
N LYS A 75 -17.49 -11.36 13.43
CA LYS A 75 -17.01 -12.71 13.81
C LYS A 75 -17.88 -13.82 13.18
N ALA A 76 -19.05 -13.46 12.63
CA ALA A 76 -19.92 -14.37 11.90
C ALA A 76 -19.37 -14.78 10.51
N GLN A 77 -18.32 -14.13 9.98
CA GLN A 77 -17.69 -14.55 8.72
C GLN A 77 -16.62 -15.66 8.91
N GLU A 78 -16.18 -15.95 10.14
CA GLU A 78 -15.20 -17.02 10.42
C GLU A 78 -15.81 -18.42 10.60
N CYS A 79 -17.13 -18.55 10.77
CA CYS A 79 -17.74 -19.88 10.91
C CYS A 79 -18.12 -20.56 9.57
N LEU A 80 -18.04 -19.87 8.43
CA LEU A 80 -18.46 -20.42 7.12
C LEU A 80 -17.35 -20.46 6.05
N ALA A 81 -16.17 -19.92 6.32
CA ALA A 81 -15.03 -19.96 5.41
C ALA A 81 -13.86 -20.76 6.00
N GLY A 82 -14.05 -22.08 6.11
CA GLY A 82 -12.93 -23.01 6.22
C GLY A 82 -12.20 -23.09 4.88
N ALA A 83 -11.28 -22.15 4.64
CA ALA A 83 -10.27 -22.25 3.60
C ALA A 83 -9.03 -21.49 4.06
N GLU A 84 -7.91 -22.20 4.13
CA GLU A 84 -6.56 -21.67 4.33
C GLU A 84 -6.35 -20.38 3.53
N GLN A 85 -6.24 -19.24 4.21
CA GLN A 85 -5.49 -18.12 3.67
C GLN A 85 -4.03 -18.25 4.10
N PRO A 86 -3.08 -18.07 3.17
CA PRO A 86 -1.66 -18.14 3.46
C PRO A 86 -1.27 -16.97 4.38
N PRO A 87 -0.18 -17.11 5.16
CA PRO A 87 0.34 -16.01 5.95
C PRO A 87 0.81 -14.91 4.99
N THR A 88 0.04 -13.85 4.85
CA THR A 88 0.52 -12.58 4.29
C THR A 88 1.58 -12.06 5.26
N THR A 89 2.81 -12.46 4.96
CA THR A 89 4.01 -12.13 5.69
C THR A 89 4.54 -10.82 5.12
N SER A 90 4.90 -9.90 6.02
CA SER A 90 5.74 -8.71 5.77
C SER A 90 5.05 -7.40 5.43
N ALA A 91 4.59 -6.71 6.46
CA ALA A 91 5.04 -5.35 6.74
C ALA A 91 5.31 -5.28 8.25
N SER A 92 6.32 -4.51 8.67
CA SER A 92 6.70 -4.34 10.07
C SER A 92 5.63 -3.57 10.85
N GLY A 93 4.46 -4.18 11.03
CA GLY A 93 3.33 -3.61 11.75
C GLY A 93 3.73 -3.40 13.20
N THR A 94 3.58 -2.17 13.67
CA THR A 94 3.78 -1.85 15.09
C THR A 94 2.64 -2.51 15.87
N SER A 95 2.93 -3.28 16.91
CA SER A 95 1.85 -3.84 17.75
C SER A 95 1.13 -2.72 18.51
N PHE A 96 -0.13 -2.92 18.92
CA PHE A 96 -0.86 -1.95 19.74
C PHE A 96 -0.11 -1.58 21.02
N ALA A 97 0.48 -2.57 21.72
CA ALA A 97 1.27 -2.31 22.91
C ALA A 97 2.46 -1.37 22.63
N SER A 98 3.18 -1.60 21.53
CA SER A 98 4.29 -0.73 21.13
C SER A 98 3.79 0.66 20.75
N TRP A 99 2.69 0.74 20.00
CA TRP A 99 2.07 2.00 19.60
C TRP A 99 1.62 2.83 20.80
N LEU A 100 0.90 2.23 21.76
CA LEU A 100 0.48 2.91 22.99
C LEU A 100 1.65 3.41 23.84
N LYS A 101 2.78 2.69 23.87
CA LYS A 101 4.01 3.17 24.52
C LYS A 101 4.65 4.36 23.81
N THR A 102 4.46 4.53 22.51
CA THR A 102 4.91 5.74 21.80
C THR A 102 4.07 6.96 22.19
N LEU A 103 2.76 6.77 22.39
CA LEU A 103 1.81 7.81 22.82
C LEU A 103 2.01 8.20 24.28
N ASP A 104 2.18 7.21 25.16
CA ASP A 104 2.34 7.39 26.59
C ASP A 104 3.36 6.39 27.16
N PRO A 105 4.64 6.80 27.29
CA PRO A 105 5.67 5.97 27.88
C PRO A 105 5.39 5.56 29.33
N SER A 106 4.50 6.28 30.03
CA SER A 106 4.13 5.95 31.41
C SER A 106 3.16 4.77 31.50
N GLY A 107 2.54 4.37 30.38
CA GLY A 107 1.60 3.24 30.31
C GLY A 107 0.19 3.54 30.82
N GLY A 108 -0.19 4.80 31.01
CA GLY A 108 -1.57 5.16 31.35
C GLY A 108 -2.58 4.75 30.29
N LEU A 109 -2.15 4.65 29.03
CA LEU A 109 -2.99 4.17 27.92
C LEU A 109 -3.05 2.65 27.79
N ASP A 110 -2.25 1.87 28.53
CA ASP A 110 -2.25 0.40 28.45
C ASP A 110 -3.62 -0.18 28.83
N CYS A 111 -4.47 0.57 29.55
CA CYS A 111 -5.82 0.16 29.88
C CYS A 111 -6.74 -0.03 28.66
N TYR A 112 -6.42 0.59 27.52
CA TYR A 112 -7.18 0.44 26.27
C TYR A 112 -6.62 -0.66 25.36
N LEU A 113 -5.50 -1.28 25.73
CA LEU A 113 -4.80 -2.24 24.86
C LEU A 113 -5.70 -3.38 24.42
N LYS A 114 -6.41 -3.98 25.38
CA LYS A 114 -7.28 -5.13 25.11
C LYS A 114 -8.43 -4.74 24.18
N ASP A 115 -9.10 -3.62 24.46
CA ASP A 115 -10.24 -3.19 23.65
C ASP A 115 -9.80 -2.85 22.22
N LEU A 116 -8.59 -2.32 22.04
CA LEU A 116 -7.99 -2.06 20.73
C LEU A 116 -7.66 -3.36 19.99
N GLU A 117 -7.01 -4.33 20.65
CA GLU A 117 -6.69 -5.65 20.07
C GLU A 117 -7.93 -6.48 19.77
N ASP A 118 -9.02 -6.30 20.53
CA ASP A 118 -10.29 -7.00 20.31
C ASP A 118 -11.10 -6.37 19.15
N SER A 119 -10.90 -5.07 18.87
CA SER A 119 -11.68 -4.31 17.89
C SER A 119 -10.98 -4.09 16.56
N TYR A 120 -9.64 -4.14 16.53
CA TYR A 120 -8.83 -3.80 15.37
C TYR A 120 -7.65 -4.76 15.19
N ASP A 121 -7.25 -4.96 13.95
CA ASP A 121 -6.16 -5.86 13.58
C ASP A 121 -4.79 -5.20 13.76
N SER A 122 -4.71 -3.89 13.52
CA SER A 122 -3.46 -3.13 13.65
C SER A 122 -3.69 -1.64 13.92
N PRO A 123 -2.69 -0.92 14.46
CA PRO A 123 -2.77 0.53 14.64
C PRO A 123 -3.06 1.27 13.33
N GLU A 124 -2.53 0.80 12.21
CA GLU A 124 -2.76 1.39 10.88
C GLU A 124 -4.24 1.37 10.49
N GLN A 125 -4.97 0.30 10.82
CA GLN A 125 -6.42 0.23 10.60
C GLN A 125 -7.18 1.32 11.37
N VAL A 126 -6.77 1.63 12.61
CA VAL A 126 -7.35 2.75 13.38
C VAL A 126 -7.11 4.08 12.66
N GLN A 127 -5.92 4.26 12.09
CA GLN A 127 -5.62 5.47 11.30
C GLN A 127 -6.47 5.52 10.02
N GLU A 128 -6.64 4.41 9.31
CA GLU A 128 -7.45 4.40 8.09
C GLU A 128 -8.93 4.68 8.35
N LEU A 129 -9.49 4.12 9.43
CA LEU A 129 -10.90 4.24 9.76
C LEU A 129 -11.26 5.62 10.35
N TYR A 130 -10.42 6.15 11.24
CA TYR A 130 -10.77 7.35 12.02
C TYR A 130 -10.02 8.61 11.60
N LEU A 131 -9.08 8.53 10.66
CA LEU A 131 -8.37 9.71 10.19
C LEU A 131 -9.07 10.33 8.97
N ILE A 132 -9.95 11.29 9.24
CA ILE A 132 -10.75 11.94 8.20
C ILE A 132 -9.99 13.12 7.62
N SER A 133 -10.03 13.26 6.29
CA SER A 133 -9.57 14.48 5.61
C SER A 133 -10.59 15.58 5.81
N ASP A 134 -10.19 16.73 6.36
CA ASP A 134 -11.08 17.89 6.46
C ASP A 134 -11.40 18.42 5.05
N ALA A 135 -12.50 17.93 4.49
CA ALA A 135 -12.99 18.32 3.17
C ALA A 135 -13.60 19.74 3.15
N LYS A 136 -13.76 20.40 4.31
CA LYS A 136 -14.41 21.72 4.41
C LYS A 136 -13.41 22.89 4.36
N GLY A 137 -12.11 22.64 4.31
CA GLY A 137 -11.11 23.69 4.09
C GLY A 137 -11.02 24.10 2.63
N GLN A 138 -11.52 25.29 2.27
CA GLN A 138 -11.39 25.92 0.94
C GLN A 138 -9.94 26.24 0.50
N ARG A 139 -8.90 25.66 1.13
CA ARG A 139 -7.52 25.84 0.67
C ARG A 139 -7.13 24.68 -0.26
N PRO A 140 -6.72 24.98 -1.50
CA PRO A 140 -6.26 23.96 -2.45
C PRO A 140 -4.90 23.34 -2.07
N GLU A 141 -4.24 23.79 -1.00
CA GLU A 141 -2.97 23.25 -0.52
C GLU A 141 -3.10 22.93 0.98
N GLY A 142 -2.97 21.65 1.33
CA GLY A 142 -2.94 21.15 2.71
C GLY A 142 -4.29 20.59 3.21
N ARG A 143 -4.62 19.34 2.86
CA ARG A 143 -5.72 18.61 3.53
C ARG A 143 -5.25 18.23 4.92
N LYS A 144 -5.70 18.97 5.94
CA LYS A 144 -5.45 18.56 7.33
C LYS A 144 -6.22 17.26 7.60
N ARG A 145 -5.50 16.22 8.03
CA ARG A 145 -6.10 15.01 8.56
C ARG A 145 -6.42 15.23 10.03
N ILE A 146 -7.64 14.91 10.44
CA ILE A 146 -8.09 15.04 11.83
C ILE A 146 -8.61 13.68 12.32
N LEU A 147 -8.32 13.35 13.57
CA LEU A 147 -8.88 12.17 14.21
C LEU A 147 -10.36 12.41 14.51
N ASP A 148 -11.21 11.52 14.02
CA ASP A 148 -12.65 11.58 14.22
C ASP A 148 -13.01 11.36 15.70
N HIS A 149 -13.94 12.16 16.20
CA HIS A 149 -14.46 12.05 17.56
C HIS A 149 -15.07 10.68 17.86
N LEU A 150 -15.60 9.99 16.83
CA LEU A 150 -16.17 8.65 16.95
C LEU A 150 -15.17 7.63 17.51
N PHE A 151 -13.87 7.81 17.27
CA PHE A 151 -12.84 6.95 17.86
C PHE A 151 -12.93 6.93 19.39
N PHE A 152 -13.14 8.08 20.02
CA PHE A 152 -13.21 8.15 21.49
C PHE A 152 -14.52 7.62 22.04
N GLU A 153 -15.60 7.68 21.26
CA GLU A 153 -16.90 7.12 21.63
C GLU A 153 -16.87 5.59 21.54
N ASP A 154 -16.36 5.06 20.42
CA ASP A 154 -16.26 3.62 20.18
C ASP A 154 -15.33 2.93 21.18
N MET A 155 -14.23 3.60 21.55
CA MET A 155 -13.27 3.10 22.53
C MET A 155 -13.61 3.46 23.98
N ALA A 156 -14.75 4.12 24.22
CA ALA A 156 -15.16 4.61 25.54
C ALA A 156 -14.05 5.39 26.29
N ILE A 157 -13.24 6.15 25.54
CA ILE A 157 -12.16 6.96 26.11
C ILE A 157 -12.79 8.25 26.62
N GLU A 158 -13.11 8.31 27.91
CA GLU A 158 -13.69 9.51 28.55
C GLU A 158 -12.62 10.46 29.13
N ASP A 159 -11.43 9.95 29.43
CA ASP A 159 -10.37 10.74 30.07
C ASP A 159 -9.80 11.77 29.09
N GLU A 160 -10.02 13.05 29.38
CA GLU A 160 -9.57 14.18 28.57
C GLU A 160 -8.06 14.27 28.40
N ARG A 161 -7.27 13.75 29.35
CA ARG A 161 -5.81 13.65 29.19
C ARG A 161 -5.46 12.58 28.17
N HIS A 162 -6.12 11.44 28.19
CA HIS A 162 -5.91 10.38 27.20
C HIS A 162 -6.32 10.83 25.80
N ARG A 163 -7.48 11.48 25.65
CA ARG A 163 -7.95 12.07 24.38
C ARG A 163 -6.91 13.00 23.75
N ARG A 164 -6.32 13.89 24.57
CA ARG A 164 -5.27 14.82 24.09
C ARG A 164 -4.02 14.11 23.61
N LEU A 165 -3.63 13.00 24.23
CA LEU A 165 -2.46 12.22 23.79
C LEU A 165 -2.69 11.64 22.39
N PHE A 166 -3.85 11.03 22.17
CA PHE A 166 -4.23 10.55 20.82
C PHE A 166 -4.27 11.69 19.81
N HIS A 167 -4.98 12.79 20.10
CA HIS A 167 -5.01 13.94 19.20
C HIS A 167 -3.60 14.46 18.87
N GLY A 168 -2.72 14.61 19.86
CA GLY A 168 -1.36 15.08 19.67
C GLY A 168 -0.53 14.17 18.77
N PHE A 169 -0.65 12.86 18.93
CA PHE A 169 0.03 11.89 18.06
C PHE A 169 -0.45 11.97 16.62
N PHE A 170 -1.77 12.02 16.40
CA PHE A 170 -2.33 12.08 15.05
C PHE A 170 -2.05 13.42 14.36
N ASP A 171 -2.07 14.54 15.09
CA ASP A 171 -1.62 15.83 14.58
C ASP A 171 -0.13 15.79 14.20
N GLN A 172 0.72 15.12 14.99
CA GLN A 172 2.15 14.95 14.68
C GLN A 172 2.35 14.09 13.44
N ALA A 173 1.69 12.94 13.34
CA ALA A 173 1.76 12.05 12.18
C ALA A 173 1.29 12.76 10.90
N ALA A 174 0.22 13.57 10.98
CA ALA A 174 -0.24 14.37 9.84
C ALA A 174 0.80 15.41 9.40
N ARG A 175 1.52 16.04 10.35
CA ARG A 175 2.61 16.97 10.04
C ARG A 175 3.83 16.30 9.45
N GLU A 176 4.20 15.13 9.94
CA GLU A 176 5.32 14.35 9.38
C GLU A 176 5.00 13.88 7.97
N ALA A 177 3.75 13.49 7.70
CA ALA A 177 3.30 13.18 6.35
C ALA A 177 3.34 14.42 5.43
N GLU A 178 2.89 15.58 5.92
CA GLU A 178 2.95 16.84 5.17
C GLU A 178 4.40 17.28 4.92
N GLU A 179 5.30 17.13 5.90
CA GLU A 179 6.72 17.45 5.76
C GLU A 179 7.43 16.47 4.80
N ALA A 180 7.08 15.18 4.84
CA ALA A 180 7.57 14.19 3.89
C ALA A 180 7.07 14.45 2.46
N GLU A 181 5.85 14.96 2.29
CA GLU A 181 5.28 15.36 1.01
C GLU A 181 5.82 16.71 0.51
N ALA A 182 6.08 17.65 1.41
CA ALA A 182 6.64 18.97 1.12
C ALA A 182 8.15 18.97 0.91
N ALA A 183 8.85 17.90 1.31
CA ALA A 183 10.21 17.66 0.87
C ALA A 183 10.22 17.70 -0.67
N PRO A 184 11.17 18.42 -1.31
CA PRO A 184 11.27 18.41 -2.76
C PRO A 184 11.30 16.94 -3.19
N PRO A 185 10.45 16.54 -4.16
CA PRO A 185 10.32 15.15 -4.54
C PRO A 185 11.73 14.64 -4.74
N ALA A 186 12.09 13.60 -3.98
CA ALA A 186 13.36 12.91 -4.21
C ALA A 186 13.42 12.69 -5.73
N PRO A 187 14.55 13.02 -6.38
CA PRO A 187 14.67 12.83 -7.82
C PRO A 187 14.13 11.44 -8.12
N PRO A 188 13.19 11.29 -9.08
CA PRO A 188 12.47 10.05 -9.28
C PRO A 188 13.50 8.94 -9.30
N SER A 189 13.40 8.03 -8.32
CA SER A 189 14.34 6.93 -8.18
C SER A 189 14.39 6.26 -9.54
N GLN A 190 15.50 6.43 -10.25
CA GLN A 190 15.65 5.88 -11.59
C GLN A 190 15.41 4.38 -11.48
N SER A 191 14.49 3.86 -12.27
CA SER A 191 14.21 2.42 -12.25
C SER A 191 15.46 1.65 -12.65
N ALA A 192 15.53 0.38 -12.25
CA ALA A 192 16.64 -0.50 -12.63
C ALA A 192 16.82 -0.56 -14.16
N PHE A 193 15.71 -0.51 -14.91
CA PHE A 193 15.72 -0.42 -16.37
C PHE A 193 16.30 0.90 -16.88
N ALA A 194 15.98 2.04 -16.27
CA ALA A 194 16.56 3.33 -16.66
C ALA A 194 18.09 3.32 -16.49
N LEU A 195 18.58 2.82 -15.35
CA LEU A 195 20.01 2.66 -15.08
C LEU A 195 20.68 1.67 -16.05
N TRP A 196 19.99 0.58 -16.40
CA TRP A 196 20.48 -0.40 -17.37
C TRP A 196 20.58 0.19 -18.77
N LEU A 197 19.58 0.92 -19.25
CA LEU A 197 19.59 1.57 -20.55
C LEU A 197 20.69 2.64 -20.63
N GLU A 198 20.89 3.44 -19.58
CA GLU A 198 21.99 4.40 -19.50
C GLU A 198 23.36 3.71 -19.54
N LYS A 199 23.49 2.53 -18.93
CA LYS A 199 24.71 1.72 -19.00
C LYS A 199 24.97 1.17 -20.41
N VAL A 200 23.92 0.78 -21.14
CA VAL A 200 24.02 0.31 -22.53
C VAL A 200 24.40 1.45 -23.46
N GLU A 201 23.78 2.62 -23.29
CA GLU A 201 23.98 3.81 -24.10
C GLU A 201 23.76 5.09 -23.27
N PRO A 202 24.83 5.78 -22.83
CA PRO A 202 24.72 6.97 -21.97
C PRO A 202 24.07 8.20 -22.64
N GLY A 203 23.94 8.24 -23.96
CA GLY A 203 23.32 9.33 -24.71
C GLY A 203 21.79 9.35 -24.63
N GLY A 204 21.16 8.35 -23.99
CA GLY A 204 19.73 8.29 -23.74
C GLY A 204 18.87 7.93 -24.95
N SER A 205 19.45 7.52 -26.08
CA SER A 205 18.66 7.17 -27.27
C SER A 205 17.78 5.95 -27.05
N LEU A 206 18.18 5.08 -26.12
CA LEU A 206 17.45 3.88 -25.72
C LEU A 206 16.36 4.14 -24.67
N ALA A 207 16.32 5.31 -24.02
CA ALA A 207 15.32 5.63 -22.99
C ALA A 207 13.87 5.54 -23.51
N ARG A 208 13.67 5.63 -24.83
CA ARG A 208 12.37 5.45 -25.49
C ARG A 208 11.74 4.06 -25.31
N TYR A 209 12.53 3.05 -24.95
CA TYR A 209 12.05 1.68 -24.71
C TYR A 209 11.71 1.43 -23.24
N LEU A 210 11.95 2.41 -22.36
CA LEU A 210 11.75 2.27 -20.92
C LEU A 210 10.31 1.87 -20.54
N PRO A 211 9.25 2.52 -21.09
CA PRO A 211 7.88 2.15 -20.73
C PRO A 211 7.54 0.71 -21.10
N ASP A 212 7.94 0.28 -22.30
CA ASP A 212 7.71 -1.10 -22.77
C ASP A 212 8.46 -2.10 -21.88
N LEU A 213 9.67 -1.78 -21.41
CA LEU A 213 10.44 -2.66 -20.53
C LEU A 213 9.80 -2.78 -19.14
N GLU A 214 9.33 -1.67 -18.57
CA GLU A 214 8.65 -1.63 -17.26
C GLU A 214 7.26 -2.29 -17.29
N GLU A 215 6.60 -2.30 -18.46
CA GLU A 215 5.30 -2.96 -18.63
C GLU A 215 5.44 -4.47 -18.83
N ASN A 216 6.50 -4.94 -19.50
CA ASN A 216 6.65 -6.34 -19.89
C ASN A 216 7.55 -7.16 -18.94
N TYR A 217 8.37 -6.51 -18.12
CA TYR A 217 9.31 -7.19 -17.24
C TYR A 217 9.38 -6.57 -15.85
N ASP A 218 9.57 -7.42 -14.85
CA ASP A 218 9.67 -6.99 -13.45
C ASP A 218 11.10 -6.52 -13.11
N ALA A 219 12.11 -7.09 -13.79
CA ALA A 219 13.53 -6.80 -13.53
C ALA A 219 14.43 -7.08 -14.75
N VAL A 220 15.62 -6.48 -14.78
CA VAL A 220 16.61 -6.64 -15.87
C VAL A 220 17.13 -8.08 -15.93
N GLU A 221 17.22 -8.76 -14.79
CA GLU A 221 17.63 -10.15 -14.66
C GLU A 221 16.68 -11.10 -15.42
N GLN A 222 15.39 -10.78 -15.48
CA GLN A 222 14.40 -11.56 -16.24
C GLN A 222 14.70 -11.52 -17.74
N ILE A 223 15.17 -10.38 -18.26
CA ILE A 223 15.61 -10.26 -19.66
C ILE A 223 16.86 -11.10 -19.89
N GLU A 224 17.80 -11.09 -18.94
CA GLU A 224 18.99 -11.96 -19.04
C GLU A 224 18.61 -13.44 -19.05
N GLU A 225 17.69 -13.87 -18.20
CA GLU A 225 17.26 -15.26 -18.12
C GLU A 225 16.51 -15.72 -19.37
N LEU A 226 15.60 -14.89 -19.89
CA LEU A 226 14.75 -15.27 -21.03
C LEU A 226 15.46 -15.17 -22.37
N TYR A 227 16.31 -14.15 -22.55
CA TYR A 227 16.83 -13.81 -23.87
C TYR A 227 18.35 -13.91 -24.00
N VAL A 228 19.12 -14.09 -22.92
CA VAL A 228 20.58 -14.18 -23.04
C VAL A 228 21.03 -15.62 -22.97
N THR A 229 21.69 -16.07 -24.04
CA THR A 229 22.33 -17.38 -24.11
C THR A 229 23.82 -17.26 -23.78
N VAL A 230 24.36 -18.26 -23.09
CA VAL A 230 25.78 -18.34 -22.71
C VAL A 230 26.44 -19.48 -23.47
N ASP A 231 27.36 -19.15 -24.37
CA ASP A 231 28.20 -20.13 -25.07
C ASP A 231 29.67 -19.95 -24.62
N GLY A 232 30.12 -20.84 -23.74
CA GLY A 232 31.40 -20.71 -23.04
C GLY A 232 31.47 -19.41 -22.21
N ASN A 233 32.37 -18.51 -22.57
CA ASN A 233 32.56 -17.21 -21.90
C ASN A 233 31.83 -16.05 -22.60
N ARG A 234 30.99 -16.33 -23.60
CA ARG A 234 30.31 -15.30 -24.39
C ARG A 234 28.82 -15.30 -24.12
N LYS A 235 28.31 -14.15 -23.65
CA LYS A 235 26.87 -13.89 -23.57
C LYS A 235 26.38 -13.33 -24.91
N THR A 236 25.28 -13.86 -25.42
CA THR A 236 24.64 -13.39 -26.65
C THR A 236 23.15 -13.23 -26.42
N ILE A 237 22.62 -12.03 -26.65
CA ILE A 237 21.18 -11.76 -26.58
C ILE A 237 20.49 -12.30 -27.84
N SER A 238 19.36 -12.98 -27.65
CA SER A 238 18.56 -13.63 -28.68
C SER A 238 17.87 -12.57 -29.55
N PRO A 239 17.78 -12.76 -30.88
CA PRO A 239 17.00 -11.89 -31.76
C PRO A 239 15.53 -11.74 -31.34
N GLN A 240 14.97 -12.75 -30.67
CA GLN A 240 13.59 -12.73 -30.17
C GLN A 240 13.31 -11.54 -29.24
N PHE A 241 14.31 -11.10 -28.46
CA PHE A 241 14.16 -9.92 -27.60
C PHE A 241 13.80 -8.67 -28.41
N PHE A 242 14.42 -8.49 -29.58
CA PHE A 242 14.17 -7.31 -30.42
C PHE A 242 12.80 -7.37 -31.09
N GLU A 243 12.33 -8.58 -31.43
CA GLU A 243 11.01 -8.79 -31.99
C GLU A 243 9.91 -8.51 -30.95
N ASP A 244 10.06 -9.07 -29.74
CA ASP A 244 9.10 -8.92 -28.65
C ASP A 244 9.00 -7.46 -28.18
N MET A 245 10.13 -6.75 -28.15
CA MET A 245 10.20 -5.33 -27.77
C MET A 245 9.94 -4.36 -28.93
N GLY A 246 9.69 -4.85 -30.15
CA GLY A 246 9.49 -3.99 -31.32
C GLY A 246 10.70 -3.12 -31.69
N ILE A 247 11.92 -3.52 -31.30
CA ILE A 247 13.16 -2.78 -31.57
C ILE A 247 13.60 -3.08 -33.00
N THR A 248 13.21 -2.22 -33.95
CA THR A 248 13.54 -2.38 -35.38
C THR A 248 14.79 -1.63 -35.83
N ASP A 249 15.32 -0.72 -35.01
CA ASP A 249 16.53 0.06 -35.33
C ASP A 249 17.80 -0.78 -35.12
N MET A 250 18.50 -1.07 -36.22
CA MET A 250 19.72 -1.88 -36.22
C MET A 250 20.85 -1.27 -35.37
N THR A 251 20.88 0.06 -35.23
CA THR A 251 21.84 0.76 -34.37
C THR A 251 21.57 0.45 -32.90
N HIS A 252 20.30 0.48 -32.50
CA HIS A 252 19.89 0.14 -31.14
C HIS A 252 20.12 -1.34 -30.83
N GLN A 253 19.76 -2.24 -31.76
CA GLN A 253 20.04 -3.67 -31.61
C GLN A 253 21.54 -3.93 -31.41
N ALA A 254 22.40 -3.28 -32.19
CA ALA A 254 23.86 -3.43 -32.09
C ALA A 254 24.40 -2.97 -30.72
N LEU A 255 23.81 -1.96 -30.09
CA LEU A 255 24.18 -1.50 -28.75
C LEU A 255 23.88 -2.57 -27.68
N PHE A 256 22.70 -3.19 -27.72
CA PHE A 256 22.36 -4.29 -26.83
C PHE A 256 23.28 -5.50 -27.04
N VAL A 257 23.52 -5.91 -28.30
CA VAL A 257 24.46 -7.00 -28.62
C VAL A 257 25.86 -6.70 -28.09
N LYS A 258 26.34 -5.47 -28.25
CA LYS A 258 27.65 -5.03 -27.75
C LYS A 258 27.72 -5.07 -26.22
N CYS A 259 26.66 -4.68 -25.52
CA CYS A 259 26.60 -4.71 -24.06
C CYS A 259 26.77 -6.14 -23.50
N TYR A 260 26.18 -7.14 -24.16
CA TYR A 260 26.27 -8.54 -23.73
C TYR A 260 27.51 -9.27 -24.25
N ALA A 261 28.06 -8.88 -25.41
CA ALA A 261 29.23 -9.54 -25.98
C ALA A 261 30.46 -9.49 -25.05
N GLY A 262 30.49 -8.56 -24.09
CA GLY A 262 31.63 -8.28 -23.22
C GLY A 262 32.80 -7.74 -24.02
N GLU A 263 33.56 -6.79 -23.47
CA GLU A 263 34.91 -6.58 -24.01
C GLU A 263 35.72 -7.86 -23.74
N PRO A 264 36.43 -8.41 -24.73
CA PRO A 264 37.31 -9.55 -24.48
C PRO A 264 38.32 -9.13 -23.41
N PRO A 265 38.44 -9.88 -22.29
CA PRO A 265 39.40 -9.57 -21.23
C PRO A 265 40.82 -9.77 -21.79
N GLY A 266 41.39 -8.72 -22.36
CA GLY A 266 42.69 -8.79 -23.02
C GLY A 266 43.01 -7.71 -24.06
N ALA A 267 42.04 -6.95 -24.56
CA ALA A 267 42.33 -5.84 -25.47
C ALA A 267 42.77 -4.57 -24.71
N ARG A 268 43.87 -4.67 -23.93
CA ARG A 268 44.61 -3.46 -23.55
C ARG A 268 45.14 -2.85 -24.84
N VAL A 269 44.64 -1.66 -25.15
CA VAL A 269 45.17 -0.78 -26.19
C VAL A 269 46.66 -0.56 -25.91
N GLU A 270 47.52 -1.30 -26.59
CA GLU A 270 48.90 -0.87 -26.77
C GLU A 270 48.86 0.41 -27.59
N THR A 271 49.07 1.53 -26.89
CA THR A 271 49.29 2.85 -27.48
C THR A 271 50.31 2.71 -28.61
N PRO A 272 49.99 3.04 -29.88
CA PRO A 272 50.97 2.93 -30.95
C PRO A 272 52.10 3.92 -30.67
N ALA A 273 53.30 3.37 -30.53
CA ALA A 273 54.53 4.14 -30.41
C ALA A 273 54.64 5.12 -31.59
N ARG A 274 54.72 6.40 -31.24
CA ARG A 274 55.11 7.55 -32.06
C ARG A 274 56.10 7.16 -33.15
N THR A 275 55.61 7.13 -34.39
CA THR A 275 56.38 6.85 -35.60
C THR A 275 57.39 7.97 -35.82
N ALA A 276 58.68 7.62 -35.93
CA ALA A 276 59.73 8.52 -36.43
C ALA A 276 59.58 8.68 -37.96
N PRO A 277 59.92 9.85 -38.54
CA PRO A 277 59.79 10.09 -39.96
C PRO A 277 61.12 9.81 -40.68
N VAL A 278 61.18 8.84 -41.61
CA VAL A 278 62.33 8.74 -42.54
C VAL A 278 61.93 8.17 -43.91
N GLU A 279 62.27 9.01 -44.90
CA GLU A 279 62.64 8.78 -46.31
C GLU A 279 61.66 8.23 -47.36
N THR A 280 61.35 9.14 -48.27
CA THR A 280 60.75 8.98 -49.60
C THR A 280 61.78 8.45 -50.61
N PRO A 281 61.50 7.36 -51.35
CA PRO A 281 62.28 7.03 -52.54
C PRO A 281 61.72 7.73 -53.79
N GLN A 282 62.67 8.33 -54.50
CA GLN A 282 62.59 9.11 -55.72
C GLN A 282 62.13 8.27 -56.94
N ALA A 283 61.22 8.83 -57.75
CA ALA A 283 60.72 8.23 -58.99
C ALA A 283 61.71 8.39 -60.16
N PRO A 284 61.86 7.39 -61.06
CA PRO A 284 62.61 7.56 -62.30
C PRO A 284 61.79 8.26 -63.40
N ALA A 285 62.49 9.15 -64.09
CA ALA A 285 61.98 10.03 -65.14
C ALA A 285 61.55 9.29 -66.41
N ARG A 286 60.49 9.83 -67.03
CA ARG A 286 60.06 9.57 -68.41
C ARG A 286 61.15 10.03 -69.39
N GLY A 287 61.67 9.10 -70.20
CA GLY A 287 62.40 9.41 -71.42
C GLY A 287 61.49 9.13 -72.61
N GLY A 288 61.16 10.18 -73.37
CA GLY A 288 60.58 10.08 -74.70
C GLY A 288 61.50 10.79 -75.68
N LEU A 289 61.79 10.13 -76.80
CA LEU A 289 61.92 10.67 -78.15
C LEU A 289 61.79 9.49 -79.12
#